data_AF-A0A813FP52-F1
#
_entry.id   AF-A0A813FP52-F1
#
_cell.length_a   1.000
_cell.length_b   1.000
_cell.length_c   1.000
_cell.angle_alpha   90.00
_cell.angle_beta   90.00
_cell.angle_gamma   90.00
#
_symmetry.space_group_name_H-M   'P 1'
#
loop_
_entity.id
_entity.type
_entity.pdbx_description
1 polymer ?
#
loop_
_entity_poly.entity_id
_entity_poly.type
_entity_poly.pdbx_seq_one_letter_code
_entity_poly.pdbx_strand_id
1 'polypeptide(L)'
;VSNPARPQPIALEWSRRVLMEFWAQGDEERRLGLEVSPLCDRAGGMAAVPQGQLGFISFIVRPLLTQVEQIISEVSLATTQLEDNVKYWEKKKEEKASFQECFAVLGAP
;
A
#
# COMPACT_ATOMS: atom_id res chain seq x y z
N VAL A 1 7.05 -0.34 -8.97
CA VAL A 1 6.37 0.36 -7.84
C VAL A 1 5.34 1.41 -8.29
N SER A 2 4.64 1.22 -9.42
CA SER A 2 3.68 2.21 -9.94
C SER A 2 2.22 2.00 -9.48
N ASN A 3 1.92 0.87 -8.82
CA ASN A 3 0.55 0.51 -8.42
C ASN A 3 -0.16 1.59 -7.59
N PRO A 4 0.51 2.31 -6.66
CA PRO A 4 -0.13 3.38 -5.90
C PRO A 4 -0.62 4.57 -6.75
N ALA A 5 -0.17 4.70 -8.00
CA ALA A 5 -0.61 5.73 -8.95
C ALA A 5 -1.65 5.22 -9.96
N ARG A 6 -2.21 4.01 -9.78
CA ARG A 6 -3.29 3.48 -10.62
C ARG A 6 -4.67 3.91 -10.08
N PRO A 7 -5.74 3.84 -10.89
CA PRO A 7 -7.10 4.03 -10.39
C PRO A 7 -7.35 3.21 -9.12
N GLN A 8 -8.04 3.80 -8.16
CA GLN A 8 -8.13 3.29 -6.79
C GLN A 8 -8.45 1.79 -6.69
N PRO A 9 -9.45 1.21 -7.39
CA PRO A 9 -9.73 -0.23 -7.27
C PRO A 9 -8.53 -1.11 -7.62
N ILE A 10 -7.75 -0.70 -8.63
CA ILE A 10 -6.54 -1.41 -9.05
C ILE A 10 -5.43 -1.23 -8.00
N ALA A 11 -5.22 -0.01 -7.52
CA ALA A 11 -4.21 0.27 -6.50
C ALA A 11 -4.48 -0.52 -5.21
N LEU A 12 -5.74 -0.60 -4.78
CA LEU A 12 -6.15 -1.34 -3.60
C LEU A 12 -5.97 -2.84 -3.76
N GLU A 13 -6.38 -3.42 -4.90
CA GLU A 13 -6.23 -4.86 -5.11
C GLU A 13 -4.75 -5.28 -5.11
N TRP A 14 -3.87 -4.50 -5.74
CA TRP A 14 -2.44 -4.78 -5.70
C TRP A 14 -1.82 -4.57 -4.32
N SER A 15 -2.30 -3.58 -3.55
CA SER A 15 -1.87 -3.36 -2.17
C SER A 15 -2.27 -4.55 -1.28
N ARG A 16 -3.49 -5.05 -1.43
CA ARG A 16 -3.98 -6.23 -0.72
C ARG A 16 -3.14 -7.47 -1.05
N ARG A 17 -2.86 -7.72 -2.33
CA ARG A 17 -2.07 -8.87 -2.79
C ARG A 17 -0.66 -8.88 -2.21
N VAL A 18 0.07 -7.75 -2.29
CA VAL A 18 1.45 -7.70 -1.79
C VAL A 18 1.52 -7.85 -0.27
N LEU A 19 0.56 -7.29 0.47
CA LEU A 19 0.47 -7.48 1.92
C LEU A 19 0.21 -8.95 2.27
N MET A 20 -0.70 -9.61 1.55
CA MET A 20 -0.97 -11.03 1.76
C MET A 20 0.26 -11.91 1.48
N GLU A 21 1.06 -11.56 0.47
CA GLU A 21 2.32 -12.25 0.16
C GLU A 21 3.35 -12.07 1.29
N PHE A 22 3.58 -10.84 1.77
CA PHE A 22 4.49 -10.59 2.90
C PHE A 22 4.07 -11.35 4.16
N TRP A 23 2.77 -11.37 4.46
CA TRP A 23 2.27 -12.07 5.63
C TRP A 23 2.33 -13.58 5.50
N ALA A 24 2.15 -14.11 4.28
CA ALA A 24 2.36 -15.54 4.03
C ALA A 24 3.83 -15.92 4.21
N GLN A 25 4.77 -15.07 3.79
CA GLN A 25 6.19 -15.27 4.06
C GLN A 25 6.48 -15.27 5.57
N GLY A 26 5.97 -14.28 6.31
CA GLY A 26 6.21 -14.19 7.76
C GLY A 26 5.63 -15.36 8.55
N ASP A 27 4.48 -15.89 8.11
CA ASP A 27 3.92 -17.11 8.71
C ASP A 27 4.79 -18.33 8.46
N GLU A 28 5.39 -18.44 7.27
CA GLU A 28 6.31 -19.53 6.93
C GLU A 28 7.66 -19.39 7.67
N GLU A 29 8.20 -18.18 7.78
CA GLU A 29 9.40 -17.88 8.59
C GLU A 29 9.17 -18.32 10.04
N ARG A 30 8.04 -17.95 10.63
CA ARG A 30 7.65 -18.35 11.99
C ARG A 30 7.52 -19.88 12.11
N ARG A 31 6.90 -20.54 11.12
CA ARG A 31 6.74 -22.01 11.09
C ARG A 31 8.09 -22.73 11.06
N LEU A 32 9.07 -22.17 10.37
CA LEU A 32 10.43 -22.71 10.26
C LEU A 32 11.32 -22.35 11.46
N GLY A 33 10.81 -21.57 12.44
CA GLY A 33 11.58 -21.10 13.59
C GLY A 33 12.60 -20.02 13.24
N LEU A 34 12.41 -19.31 12.13
CA LEU A 34 13.23 -18.18 11.71
C LEU A 34 12.71 -16.88 12.34
N GLU A 35 13.59 -15.89 12.42
CA GLU A 35 13.18 -14.52 12.71
C GLU A 35 12.25 -14.02 11.58
N VAL A 36 11.11 -13.44 11.96
CA VAL A 36 10.15 -12.90 10.98
C VAL A 36 10.73 -11.62 10.38
N SER A 37 10.82 -11.60 9.06
CA SER A 37 11.36 -10.47 8.30
C SER A 37 10.56 -9.18 8.56
N PRO A 38 11.21 -8.01 8.48
CA PRO A 38 10.50 -6.73 8.55
C PRO A 38 9.33 -6.69 7.55
N LEU A 39 8.21 -6.10 7.97
CA LEU A 39 6.94 -6.00 7.21
C LEU A 39 6.17 -7.32 7.00
N CYS A 40 6.79 -8.47 7.30
CA CYS A 40 6.18 -9.78 7.11
C CYS A 40 5.32 -10.23 8.32
N ASP A 41 5.36 -9.50 9.44
CA ASP A 41 4.46 -9.79 10.56
C ASP A 41 3.00 -9.45 10.22
N ARG A 42 2.16 -10.48 10.18
CA ARG A 42 0.74 -10.37 9.85
C ARG A 42 -0.03 -9.49 10.83
N ALA A 43 0.14 -9.72 12.14
CA ALA A 43 -0.67 -9.06 13.16
C ALA A 43 -0.40 -7.54 13.20
N GLY A 44 0.89 -7.16 13.27
CA GLY A 44 1.31 -5.77 13.19
C GLY A 44 1.01 -5.14 11.83
N GLY A 45 1.20 -5.89 10.75
CA GLY A 45 0.91 -5.43 9.39
C GLY A 45 -0.56 -5.09 9.17
N MET A 46 -1.49 -5.94 9.63
CA MET A 46 -2.93 -5.68 9.53
C MET A 46 -3.36 -4.42 10.30
N ALA A 47 -2.73 -4.14 11.43
CA ALA A 47 -3.03 -2.97 12.27
C ALA A 47 -2.48 -1.65 11.69
N ALA A 48 -1.53 -1.71 10.77
CA ALA A 48 -0.78 -0.56 10.27
C ALA A 48 -0.90 -0.35 8.76
N VAL A 49 -1.89 -0.94 8.09
CA VAL A 49 -2.02 -0.87 6.62
C VAL A 49 -2.03 0.58 6.10
N PRO A 50 -2.90 1.49 6.58
CA PRO A 50 -2.91 2.87 6.08
C PRO A 50 -1.56 3.58 6.26
N GLN A 51 -0.93 3.41 7.42
CA GLN A 51 0.36 4.02 7.74
C GLN A 51 1.48 3.44 6.86
N GLY A 52 1.49 2.13 6.63
CA GLY A 52 2.45 1.46 5.76
C GLY A 52 2.34 1.91 4.31
N GLN A 53 1.12 2.01 3.77
CA GLN A 53 0.90 2.51 2.40
C GLN A 53 1.31 3.98 2.26
N LEU A 54 0.95 4.83 3.23
CA LEU A 54 1.36 6.24 3.23
C LEU A 54 2.88 6.38 3.31
N GLY A 55 3.55 5.59 4.17
CA GLY A 55 5.00 5.58 4.28
C GLY A 55 5.68 5.14 2.98
N PHE A 56 5.20 4.06 2.36
CA PHE A 56 5.74 3.61 1.08
C PHE A 56 5.57 4.66 -0.02
N ILE A 57 4.40 5.31 -0.08
CA ILE A 57 4.14 6.37 -1.05
C ILE A 57 5.05 7.59 -0.79
N SER A 58 5.16 8.05 0.46
CA SER A 58 5.91 9.25 0.80
C SER A 58 7.42 9.09 0.60
N PHE A 59 7.98 7.94 0.95
CA PHE A 59 9.42 7.71 0.91
C PHE A 59 9.92 7.15 -0.42
N ILE A 60 9.09 6.44 -1.19
CA ILE A 60 9.52 5.76 -2.42
C ILE A 60 8.79 6.29 -3.65
N VAL A 61 7.47 6.20 -3.69
CA VAL A 61 6.71 6.38 -4.94
C VAL A 61 6.63 7.85 -5.36
N ARG A 62 6.28 8.74 -4.43
CA ARG A 62 6.13 10.18 -4.71
C ARG A 62 7.46 10.81 -5.12
N PRO A 63 8.59 10.61 -4.39
CA PRO A 63 9.88 11.14 -4.84
C PRO A 63 10.26 10.67 -6.24
N LEU A 64 10.02 9.39 -6.56
CA LEU A 64 10.28 8.85 -7.90
C LEU A 64 9.43 9.54 -8.98
N LEU A 65 8.10 9.57 -8.82
CA LEU A 65 7.22 10.10 -9.87
C LEU A 65 7.40 11.61 -10.07
N THR A 66 7.64 12.37 -9.01
CA THR A 66 7.91 13.82 -9.12
C THR A 66 9.18 14.10 -9.92
N GLN A 67 10.24 13.31 -9.77
CA GLN A 67 11.46 13.49 -10.58
C GLN A 67 11.22 13.13 -12.06
N VAL A 68 10.44 12.08 -12.33
CA VAL A 68 10.10 11.69 -13.71
C VAL A 68 9.21 12.75 -14.38
N GLU A 69 8.26 13.33 -13.65
CA GLU A 69 7.35 14.38 -14.14
C GLU A 69 8.10 15.64 -14.62
N GLN A 70 9.27 15.95 -14.05
CA GLN A 70 10.12 17.05 -14.52
C GLN A 70 10.68 16.82 -15.93
N ILE A 71 10.73 15.57 -16.39
CA ILE A 71 11.27 15.18 -17.70
C ILE A 71 10.14 14.84 -18.68
N ILE A 72 9.09 14.18 -18.19
CA ILE A 72 7.95 13.68 -18.96
C ILE A 72 6.67 14.22 -18.31
N SER A 73 6.15 15.32 -18.85
CA SER A 73 5.02 16.05 -18.25
C SER A 73 3.72 15.25 -18.26
N GLU A 74 3.59 14.24 -19.13
CA GLU A 74 2.44 13.32 -19.17
C GLU A 74 2.31 12.47 -17.90
N VAL A 75 3.38 12.38 -17.09
CA VAL A 75 3.35 11.70 -15.78
C VAL A 75 2.48 12.43 -14.75
N SER A 76 2.12 13.69 -15.01
CA SER A 76 1.16 14.46 -14.20
C SER A 76 -0.16 13.73 -13.96
N LEU A 77 -0.61 12.90 -14.92
CA LEU A 77 -1.78 12.05 -14.75
C LEU A 77 -1.58 11.03 -13.62
N ALA A 78 -0.41 10.40 -13.55
CA ALA A 78 -0.07 9.42 -12.53
C ALA A 78 0.15 10.07 -11.17
N THR A 79 0.79 11.25 -11.11
CA THR A 79 0.98 11.97 -9.83
C THR A 79 -0.35 12.48 -9.29
N THR A 80 -1.24 12.99 -10.14
CA THR A 80 -2.61 13.36 -9.73
C THR A 80 -3.37 12.16 -9.14
N GLN A 81 -3.34 11.02 -9.83
CA GLN A 81 -3.99 9.80 -9.33
C GLN A 81 -3.37 9.28 -8.03
N LEU A 82 -2.05 9.44 -7.86
CA LEU A 82 -1.35 9.11 -6.61
C LEU A 82 -1.88 9.94 -5.45
N GLU A 83 -2.11 11.26 -5.64
CA GLU A 83 -2.64 12.14 -4.60
C GLU A 83 -4.05 11.72 -4.14
N ASP A 84 -4.91 11.29 -5.06
CA ASP A 84 -6.25 10.82 -4.69
C ASP A 84 -6.19 9.51 -3.89
N ASN A 85 -5.25 8.62 -4.20
CA ASN A 85 -5.00 7.43 -3.40
C ASN A 85 -4.37 7.77 -2.04
N VAL A 86 -3.56 8.81 -1.93
CA VAL A 86 -3.02 9.30 -0.65
C VAL A 86 -4.16 9.79 0.24
N LYS A 87 -5.07 10.63 -0.28
CA LYS A 87 -6.26 11.09 0.46
C LYS A 87 -7.11 9.92 0.97
N TYR A 88 -7.25 8.87 0.16
CA TYR A 88 -7.93 7.65 0.60
C TYR A 88 -7.26 7.02 1.82
N TRP A 89 -5.94 6.83 1.78
CA TRP A 89 -5.20 6.22 2.89
C TRP A 89 -5.15 7.13 4.13
N GLU A 90 -5.06 8.45 3.96
CA GLU A 90 -5.16 9.42 5.05
C GLU A 90 -6.52 9.31 5.75
N LYS A 91 -7.61 9.30 4.98
CA LYS A 91 -8.95 9.07 5.52
C LYS A 91 -9.05 7.75 6.29
N LYS A 92 -8.53 6.66 5.72
CA LYS A 92 -8.54 5.34 6.40
C LYS A 92 -7.70 5.31 7.67
N LYS A 93 -6.59 6.04 7.70
CA LYS A 93 -5.77 6.22 8.90
C LYS A 93 -6.53 6.99 9.99
N GLU A 94 -7.21 8.07 9.63
CA GLU A 94 -8.03 8.88 10.56
C GLU A 94 -9.21 8.10 11.12
N GLU A 95 -9.87 7.32 10.28
CA GLU A 95 -10.96 6.39 10.66
C GLU A 95 -10.46 5.23 11.56
N LYS A 96 -9.15 5.04 11.69
CA LYS A 96 -8.53 3.84 12.28
C LYS A 96 -9.10 2.56 11.68
N ALA A 97 -9.31 2.58 10.36
CA ALA A 97 -9.96 1.51 9.63
C ALA A 97 -9.18 0.20 9.77
N SER A 98 -9.91 -0.87 10.04
CA SER A 98 -9.41 -2.23 9.97
C SER A 98 -8.96 -2.60 8.55
N PHE A 99 -8.22 -3.72 8.44
CA PHE A 99 -7.85 -4.29 7.15
C PHE A 99 -9.08 -4.46 6.23
N GLN A 100 -10.17 -5.02 6.76
CA GLN A 100 -11.39 -5.26 5.99
C GLN A 100 -12.02 -3.95 5.51
N GLU A 101 -12.08 -2.92 6.35
CA GLU A 101 -12.63 -1.60 5.98
C GLU A 101 -11.74 -0.85 4.97
N CYS A 102 -10.44 -1.13 4.95
CA CYS A 102 -9.51 -0.61 3.93
C CYS A 102 -9.70 -1.27 2.55
N PHE A 103 -10.34 -2.43 2.46
CA PHE A 103 -10.49 -3.16 1.20
C PHE A 103 -11.94 -3.47 0.84
N ALA A 104 -12.92 -2.97 1.60
CA ALA A 104 -14.35 -3.26 1.43
C ALA A 104 -14.89 -2.96 0.02
N VAL A 105 -14.32 -1.99 -0.69
CA VAL A 105 -14.72 -1.61 -2.06
C VAL A 105 -14.40 -2.70 -3.11
N LEU A 106 -13.52 -3.65 -2.78
CA LEU A 106 -13.15 -4.75 -3.67
C LEU A 106 -14.14 -5.92 -3.64
N GLY A 107 -15.15 -5.87 -2.77
CA GLY A 107 -16.06 -7.00 -2.51
C GLY A 107 -15.44 -8.04 -1.56
N ALA A 108 -16.21 -9.10 -1.26
CA ALA A 108 -15.67 -10.23 -0.51
C ALA A 108 -14.60 -10.95 -1.35
N PRO A 109 -13.50 -11.43 -0.74
CA PRO A 109 -12.46 -12.18 -1.43
C PRO A 109 -12.97 -13.50 -2.01
#